data_AF-A0A8G2CIZ6-F1
#
_entry.id   AF-A0A8G2CIZ6-F1
#
_cell.length_a   1.000
_cell.length_b   1.000
_cell.length_c   1.000
_cell.angle_alpha   90.00
_cell.angle_beta   90.00
_cell.angle_gamma   90.00
#
_symmetry.space_group_name_H-M   'P 1'
#
loop_
_entity.id
_entity.type
_entity.pdbx_description
1 polymer ?
#
loop_
_entity_poly.entity_id
_entity_poly.type
_entity_poly.pdbx_seq_one_letter_code
_entity_poly.pdbx_strand_id
1 'polypeptide(L)'
;MTKLVRSNHSMATPKSLTRLADSFVAQETLVQPIETVLPASVVFTNAGRIGFDAFERKMLNTTYRSRLAAFDPVVLGRLPRGTTMLGGDSYWIWHEDCLVSDQINPLTSDRLQSFEALSSMPFKTETIEEPCLLVARYGDVTWGHWVGEILPRAVMAERAHPGRFRFVLGQSITTAPETRGYATVILESLAAFGIGEERILKVRPDRHYRFKSLHAVSGIWSIAGMNPIVMDAMREAMRKSVRPAKHQRIAILRRNNHTRGFHNGEAVHALLAESGFHVPTIETLPFREQVSLFLGAEMVFGVQGSGLINLIFAPQGVRVISMAPAAWQDSYFHPLIQARDGWHADLRGPTLWTGEGLQRDAPFLAIEPDITAAITHLEQAPAVVARSGVIELAGSTLPRRLGSQLKEVAFGAAGNASDYTQFGWSHPEQTHTWAVGPFSTMRLMTPQSHGQIVLELDVVALVLDRGLIGRPLDVVVNGVPVGGTVVDSFTTLAVVLPHACLARHDRLDIVFIHPVCLSPRRTGHGDDDRDTAISFLALRLMAIEGLPNSEQKAAA
;
A
#
# COMPACT_ATOMS: atom_id res chain seq x y z
N MET A 1 -15.74 1.34 59.52
CA MET A 1 -14.39 0.96 59.04
C MET A 1 -14.54 -0.06 57.94
N THR A 2 -14.56 0.38 56.68
CA THR A 2 -14.66 -0.51 55.51
C THR A 2 -13.42 -0.24 54.68
N LYS A 3 -12.51 -1.21 54.64
CA LYS A 3 -11.19 -1.11 54.03
C LYS A 3 -11.31 -0.76 52.54
N LEU A 4 -10.82 0.42 52.18
CA LEU A 4 -10.52 0.79 50.80
C LEU A 4 -9.33 -0.08 50.35
N VAL A 5 -9.60 -1.20 49.67
CA VAL A 5 -8.55 -1.97 49.00
C VAL A 5 -8.16 -1.19 47.74
N ARG A 6 -7.16 -0.32 47.85
CA ARG A 6 -6.44 0.20 46.69
C ARG A 6 -5.60 -0.94 46.13
N SER A 7 -6.07 -1.59 45.06
CA SER A 7 -5.22 -2.47 44.27
C SER A 7 -4.31 -1.60 43.39
N ASN A 8 -3.22 -1.07 43.96
CA ASN A 8 -2.13 -0.52 43.16
C ASN A 8 -1.35 -1.69 42.55
N HIS A 9 -1.80 -2.20 41.40
CA HIS A 9 -0.90 -2.92 40.51
C HIS A 9 -0.13 -1.87 39.72
N SER A 10 1.07 -1.54 40.18
CA SER A 10 2.03 -0.77 39.39
C SER A 10 2.28 -1.54 38.09
N MET A 11 1.97 -0.95 36.93
CA MET A 11 2.40 -1.51 35.65
C MET A 11 3.92 -1.43 35.60
N ALA A 12 4.58 -2.55 35.33
CA ALA A 12 6.03 -2.56 35.14
C ALA A 12 6.38 -1.89 33.81
N THR A 13 7.56 -1.27 33.75
CA THR A 13 8.13 -0.72 32.52
C THR A 13 8.20 -1.84 31.44
N PRO A 14 7.78 -1.58 30.19
CA PRO A 14 7.76 -2.59 29.15
C PRO A 14 9.19 -3.05 28.87
N LYS A 15 9.38 -4.37 28.82
CA LYS A 15 10.66 -4.99 28.50
C LYS A 15 10.92 -5.07 27.00
N SER A 16 9.86 -5.05 26.18
CA SER A 16 9.99 -5.12 24.72
C SER A 16 8.76 -4.58 23.95
N LEU A 17 8.96 -4.35 22.64
CA LEU A 17 7.90 -4.09 21.67
C LEU A 17 7.61 -5.38 20.88
N THR A 18 6.34 -5.62 20.57
CA THR A 18 5.92 -6.77 19.77
C THR A 18 4.87 -6.35 18.74
N ARG A 19 4.84 -7.02 17.58
CA ARG A 19 3.78 -6.79 16.60
C ARG A 19 2.46 -7.35 17.11
N LEU A 20 1.36 -6.78 16.63
CA LEU A 20 0.02 -7.23 17.03
C LEU A 20 -0.19 -8.71 16.74
N ALA A 21 0.17 -9.16 15.54
CA ALA A 21 0.02 -10.56 15.13
C ALA A 21 0.88 -11.52 15.97
N ASP A 22 2.09 -11.08 16.34
CA ASP A 22 3.02 -11.85 17.18
C ASP A 22 2.52 -11.98 18.64
N SER A 23 1.52 -11.18 19.03
CA SER A 23 0.89 -11.24 20.36
C SER A 23 -0.29 -12.23 20.46
N PHE A 24 -0.69 -12.88 19.38
CA PHE A 24 -1.88 -13.73 19.40
C PHE A 24 -1.62 -15.09 20.06
N VAL A 25 -2.38 -15.42 21.12
CA VAL A 25 -2.32 -16.73 21.81
C VAL A 25 -3.19 -17.79 21.14
N ALA A 26 -4.10 -17.37 20.27
CA ALA A 26 -4.91 -18.22 19.41
C ALA A 26 -5.32 -17.38 18.19
N GLN A 27 -5.36 -17.98 17.00
CA GLN A 27 -5.63 -17.24 15.78
C GLN A 27 -6.28 -18.09 14.70
N GLU A 28 -6.99 -17.42 13.79
CA GLU A 28 -7.54 -17.99 12.57
C GLU A 28 -7.25 -17.08 11.37
N THR A 29 -7.00 -17.68 10.21
CA THR A 29 -6.78 -16.94 8.96
C THR A 29 -8.12 -16.57 8.33
N LEU A 30 -8.43 -15.27 8.26
CA LEU A 30 -9.61 -14.74 7.55
C LEU A 30 -9.37 -14.63 6.05
N VAL A 31 -8.14 -14.25 5.66
CA VAL A 31 -7.71 -14.11 4.27
C VAL A 31 -6.33 -14.75 4.14
N GLN A 32 -6.20 -15.68 3.21
CA GLN A 32 -4.91 -16.31 2.89
C GLN A 32 -3.91 -15.29 2.34
N PRO A 33 -2.60 -15.52 2.48
CA PRO A 33 -1.63 -14.67 1.80
C PRO A 33 -1.89 -14.69 0.29
N ILE A 34 -1.72 -13.54 -0.36
CA ILE A 34 -1.87 -13.44 -1.81
C ILE A 34 -0.71 -12.70 -2.44
N GLU A 35 -0.30 -13.20 -3.59
CA GLU A 35 0.57 -12.49 -4.51
C GLU A 35 -0.24 -12.17 -5.76
N THR A 36 -0.25 -10.90 -6.13
CA THR A 36 -0.99 -10.43 -7.29
C THR A 36 -0.27 -9.30 -7.97
N VAL A 37 -0.44 -9.21 -9.27
CA VAL A 37 0.05 -8.06 -10.02
C VAL A 37 -0.92 -6.91 -9.85
N LEU A 38 -0.39 -5.77 -9.40
CA LEU A 38 -1.03 -4.47 -9.50
C LEU A 38 -0.67 -3.88 -10.86
N PRO A 39 -1.65 -3.59 -11.73
CA PRO A 39 -1.40 -3.14 -13.09
C PRO A 39 -0.92 -1.69 -13.13
N ALA A 40 -0.27 -1.31 -14.23
CA ALA A 40 -0.13 0.10 -14.57
C ALA A 40 -1.54 0.70 -14.77
N SER A 41 -1.76 1.88 -14.20
CA SER A 41 -3.06 2.56 -14.27
C SER A 41 -2.95 4.01 -14.73
N VAL A 42 -1.77 4.63 -14.69
CA VAL A 42 -1.62 6.04 -15.05
C VAL A 42 -1.60 6.22 -16.55
N VAL A 43 -2.55 7.02 -17.07
CA VAL A 43 -2.64 7.40 -18.49
C VAL A 43 -2.20 8.83 -18.75
N PHE A 44 -2.16 9.67 -17.71
CA PHE A 44 -1.77 11.06 -17.82
C PHE A 44 -1.21 11.60 -16.50
N THR A 45 -0.16 12.40 -16.59
CA THR A 45 0.30 13.26 -15.49
C THR A 45 0.94 14.52 -16.06
N ASN A 46 0.81 15.63 -15.34
CA ASN A 46 1.41 16.91 -15.71
C ASN A 46 2.67 17.24 -14.89
N ALA A 47 3.14 16.32 -14.04
CA ALA A 47 4.17 16.58 -13.04
C ALA A 47 5.48 17.12 -13.67
N GLY A 48 6.07 16.47 -14.66
CA GLY A 48 7.29 16.97 -15.31
C GLY A 48 7.09 18.31 -16.01
N ARG A 49 5.94 18.49 -16.65
CA ARG A 49 5.60 19.77 -17.32
C ARG A 49 5.56 20.96 -16.36
N ILE A 50 5.24 20.74 -15.09
CA ILE A 50 5.24 21.79 -14.06
C ILE A 50 6.50 21.82 -13.19
N GLY A 51 7.60 21.18 -13.64
CA GLY A 51 8.90 21.20 -12.97
C GLY A 51 9.06 20.16 -11.85
N PHE A 52 8.24 19.11 -11.85
CA PHE A 52 8.30 18.00 -10.90
C PHE A 52 8.82 16.71 -11.54
N ASP A 53 9.79 16.81 -12.45
CA ASP A 53 10.34 15.67 -13.19
C ASP A 53 10.94 14.59 -12.28
N ALA A 54 11.54 14.98 -11.16
CA ALA A 54 12.09 14.04 -10.19
C ALA A 54 10.98 13.21 -9.51
N PHE A 55 9.86 13.86 -9.19
CA PHE A 55 8.68 13.17 -8.66
C PHE A 55 8.07 12.26 -9.72
N GLU A 56 7.88 12.76 -10.94
CA GLU A 56 7.33 11.98 -12.05
C GLU A 56 8.18 10.74 -12.32
N ARG A 57 9.50 10.90 -12.47
CA ARG A 57 10.44 9.78 -12.63
C ARG A 57 10.34 8.78 -11.48
N LYS A 58 10.30 9.27 -10.22
CA LYS A 58 10.12 8.39 -9.06
C LYS A 58 8.84 7.59 -9.16
N MET A 59 7.71 8.23 -9.49
CA MET A 59 6.41 7.56 -9.56
C MET A 59 6.33 6.59 -10.74
N LEU A 60 6.83 6.95 -11.92
CA LEU A 60 6.94 6.08 -13.09
C LEU A 60 7.80 4.84 -12.80
N ASN A 61 8.86 5.00 -12.03
CA ASN A 61 9.74 3.89 -11.64
C ASN A 61 9.21 3.05 -10.47
N THR A 62 8.18 3.50 -9.76
CA THR A 62 7.68 2.82 -8.55
C THR A 62 6.20 2.48 -8.64
N THR A 63 5.33 3.46 -8.39
CA THR A 63 3.91 3.24 -8.10
C THR A 63 3.08 3.13 -9.38
N TYR A 64 3.45 3.88 -10.44
CA TYR A 64 2.66 3.97 -11.68
C TYR A 64 2.84 2.77 -12.61
N ARG A 65 3.92 2.01 -12.46
CA ARG A 65 4.17 0.81 -13.25
C ARG A 65 3.37 -0.38 -12.72
N SER A 66 3.21 -1.36 -13.61
CA SER A 66 2.78 -2.69 -13.19
C SER A 66 3.82 -3.30 -12.26
N ARG A 67 3.39 -3.92 -11.17
CA ARG A 67 4.29 -4.53 -10.18
C ARG A 67 3.65 -5.73 -9.48
N LEU A 68 4.46 -6.71 -9.13
CA LEU A 68 4.04 -7.78 -8.22
C LEU A 68 3.87 -7.20 -6.80
N ALA A 69 2.79 -7.59 -6.15
CA ALA A 69 2.46 -7.19 -4.80
C ALA A 69 2.14 -8.43 -3.97
N ALA A 70 2.85 -8.57 -2.86
CA ALA A 70 2.54 -9.54 -1.82
C ALA A 70 1.71 -8.88 -0.72
N PHE A 71 0.70 -9.62 -0.25
CA PHE A 71 -0.12 -9.26 0.89
C PHE A 71 -0.08 -10.40 1.89
N ASP A 72 0.31 -10.05 3.11
CA ASP A 72 0.30 -10.95 4.26
C ASP A 72 -1.11 -11.49 4.53
N PRO A 73 -1.23 -12.65 5.21
CA PRO A 73 -2.53 -13.14 5.63
C PRO A 73 -3.21 -12.16 6.59
N VAL A 74 -4.53 -12.01 6.42
CA VAL A 74 -5.36 -11.29 7.39
C VAL A 74 -5.86 -12.31 8.42
N VAL A 75 -5.55 -12.06 9.67
CA VAL A 75 -5.73 -13.02 10.77
C VAL A 75 -6.57 -12.38 11.86
N LEU A 76 -7.58 -13.09 12.36
CA LEU A 76 -8.27 -12.76 13.61
C LEU A 76 -7.58 -13.51 14.74
N GLY A 77 -7.03 -12.78 15.70
CA GLY A 77 -6.32 -13.37 16.83
C GLY A 77 -6.83 -12.89 18.18
N ARG A 78 -6.69 -13.73 19.19
CA ARG A 78 -6.95 -13.42 20.59
C ARG A 78 -5.65 -13.03 21.28
N LEU A 79 -5.65 -11.91 21.99
CA LEU A 79 -4.54 -11.44 22.81
C LEU A 79 -4.52 -12.16 24.18
N PRO A 80 -3.41 -12.10 24.94
CA PRO A 80 -3.31 -12.75 26.24
C PRO A 80 -4.40 -12.30 27.21
N ARG A 81 -4.78 -13.20 28.12
CA ARG A 81 -5.77 -12.87 29.14
C ARG A 81 -5.23 -11.79 30.06
N GLY A 82 -6.00 -10.73 30.30
CA GLY A 82 -5.56 -9.60 31.13
C GLY A 82 -4.83 -8.50 30.37
N THR A 83 -4.78 -8.57 29.02
CA THR A 83 -4.38 -7.44 28.19
C THR A 83 -5.09 -6.17 28.64
N THR A 84 -4.31 -5.10 28.81
CA THR A 84 -4.77 -3.80 29.27
C THR A 84 -4.59 -2.78 28.16
N MET A 85 -5.65 -2.05 27.85
CA MET A 85 -5.58 -0.85 27.01
C MET A 85 -5.37 0.36 27.92
N LEU A 86 -4.35 1.16 27.60
CA LEU A 86 -4.03 2.37 28.34
C LEU A 86 -5.00 3.52 28.01
N GLY A 87 -5.22 4.40 28.98
CA GLY A 87 -6.10 5.56 28.83
C GLY A 87 -5.43 6.70 28.07
N GLY A 88 -5.92 7.92 28.29
CA GLY A 88 -5.40 9.15 27.68
C GLY A 88 -5.57 9.23 26.16
N ASP A 89 -6.61 8.57 25.61
CA ASP A 89 -6.85 8.44 24.16
C ASP A 89 -5.65 7.87 23.38
N SER A 90 -4.76 7.15 24.07
CA SER A 90 -3.58 6.52 23.45
C SER A 90 -3.95 5.25 22.68
N TYR A 91 -4.92 4.48 23.20
CA TYR A 91 -5.28 3.13 22.76
C TYR A 91 -4.11 2.13 22.80
N TRP A 92 -3.06 2.43 23.56
CA TRP A 92 -1.90 1.55 23.64
C TRP A 92 -2.29 0.25 24.31
N ILE A 93 -1.83 -0.85 23.74
CA ILE A 93 -2.11 -2.19 24.24
C ILE A 93 -0.87 -2.73 24.93
N TRP A 94 -1.05 -3.04 26.21
CA TRP A 94 -0.04 -3.62 27.06
C TRP A 94 -0.52 -4.98 27.57
N HIS A 95 0.35 -5.98 27.52
CA HIS A 95 0.09 -7.29 28.11
C HIS A 95 1.39 -7.91 28.58
N GLU A 96 1.33 -8.64 29.69
CA GLU A 96 2.50 -9.23 30.35
C GLU A 96 3.56 -8.17 30.65
N ASP A 97 4.61 -8.05 29.83
CA ASP A 97 5.64 -7.00 29.91
C ASP A 97 5.90 -6.34 28.53
N CYS A 98 4.96 -6.43 27.59
CA CYS A 98 5.13 -6.04 26.19
C CYS A 98 4.13 -4.95 25.77
N LEU A 99 4.61 -4.02 24.93
CA LEU A 99 3.75 -3.07 24.23
C LEU A 99 3.53 -3.50 22.77
N VAL A 100 2.29 -3.42 22.31
CA VAL A 100 1.95 -3.73 20.92
C VAL A 100 2.31 -2.55 20.01
N SER A 101 3.33 -2.72 19.17
CA SER A 101 3.88 -1.66 18.33
C SER A 101 2.87 -1.07 17.35
N ASP A 102 1.97 -1.89 16.81
CA ASP A 102 0.96 -1.49 15.82
C ASP A 102 -0.09 -0.52 16.38
N GLN A 103 -0.21 -0.42 17.71
CA GLN A 103 -1.16 0.47 18.38
C GLN A 103 -0.51 1.77 18.87
N ILE A 104 0.82 1.89 18.76
CA ILE A 104 1.53 3.10 19.13
C ILE A 104 1.46 4.07 17.96
N ASN A 105 1.17 5.35 18.25
CA ASN A 105 1.23 6.39 17.24
C ASN A 105 2.67 6.47 16.69
N PRO A 106 2.88 6.34 15.36
CA PRO A 106 4.22 6.38 14.78
C PRO A 106 4.94 7.72 15.00
N LEU A 107 4.22 8.79 15.33
CA LEU A 107 4.77 10.11 15.65
C LEU A 107 5.22 10.25 17.11
N THR A 108 5.01 9.24 17.96
CA THR A 108 5.52 9.27 19.34
C THR A 108 7.04 9.22 19.35
N SER A 109 7.67 10.32 19.79
CA SER A 109 9.12 10.50 19.83
C SER A 109 9.81 9.63 20.88
N ASP A 110 9.33 9.66 22.13
CA ASP A 110 9.83 8.81 23.22
C ASP A 110 8.71 7.90 23.73
N ARG A 111 8.76 6.64 23.30
CA ARG A 111 7.75 5.63 23.64
C ARG A 111 7.83 5.20 25.10
N LEU A 112 9.04 5.13 25.66
CA LEU A 112 9.26 4.67 27.02
C LEU A 112 8.77 5.72 28.01
N GLN A 113 9.19 6.97 27.82
CA GLN A 113 8.73 8.09 28.63
C GLN A 113 7.21 8.27 28.53
N SER A 114 6.64 8.15 27.32
CA SER A 114 5.19 8.23 27.11
C SER A 114 4.45 7.09 27.82
N PHE A 115 5.00 5.86 27.81
CA PHE A 115 4.44 4.75 28.57
C PHE A 115 4.49 5.02 30.07
N GLU A 116 5.63 5.45 30.61
CA GLU A 116 5.81 5.75 32.04
C GLU A 116 4.85 6.86 32.48
N ALA A 117 4.68 7.90 31.66
CA ALA A 117 3.71 8.95 31.90
C ALA A 117 2.27 8.42 31.90
N LEU A 118 1.87 7.62 30.89
CA LEU A 118 0.52 7.08 30.78
C LEU A 118 0.19 6.04 31.87
N SER A 119 1.15 5.20 32.23
CA SER A 119 1.00 4.13 33.21
C SER A 119 1.04 4.62 34.67
N SER A 120 1.66 5.78 34.91
CA SER A 120 1.67 6.45 36.22
C SER A 120 0.45 7.34 36.45
N MET A 121 -0.37 7.59 35.42
CA MET A 121 -1.62 8.34 35.59
C MET A 121 -2.52 7.66 36.63
N PRO A 122 -3.20 8.40 37.51
CA PRO A 122 -4.08 7.86 38.55
C PRO A 122 -5.43 7.39 37.98
N PHE A 123 -5.42 6.82 36.78
CA PHE A 123 -6.57 6.32 36.06
C PHE A 123 -7.12 5.05 36.74
N LYS A 124 -8.44 4.99 36.89
CA LYS A 124 -9.10 3.75 37.34
C LYS A 124 -8.91 2.68 36.28
N THR A 125 -8.82 1.42 36.68
CA THR A 125 -8.84 0.30 35.73
C THR A 125 -10.21 -0.36 35.75
N GLU A 126 -10.88 -0.39 34.61
CA GLU A 126 -12.16 -1.07 34.42
C GLU A 126 -11.91 -2.46 33.82
N THR A 127 -12.53 -3.49 34.38
CA THR A 127 -12.39 -4.87 33.86
C THR A 127 -13.57 -5.19 32.94
N ILE A 128 -13.26 -5.65 31.73
CA ILE A 128 -14.24 -6.05 30.72
C ILE A 128 -14.26 -7.56 30.62
N GLU A 129 -15.45 -8.13 30.81
CA GLU A 129 -15.70 -9.56 30.91
C GLU A 129 -16.05 -10.16 29.55
N GLU A 130 -16.80 -9.41 28.72
CA GLU A 130 -17.28 -9.89 27.44
C GLU A 130 -16.15 -10.03 26.40
N PRO A 131 -16.32 -10.90 25.38
CA PRO A 131 -15.44 -10.93 24.23
C PRO A 131 -15.48 -9.60 23.46
N CYS A 132 -14.32 -8.96 23.32
CA CYS A 132 -14.18 -7.71 22.61
C CYS A 132 -13.31 -7.85 21.36
N LEU A 133 -13.57 -7.01 20.35
CA LEU A 133 -12.70 -6.77 19.22
C LEU A 133 -12.09 -5.37 19.34
N LEU A 134 -10.76 -5.29 19.31
CA LEU A 134 -10.02 -4.05 19.29
C LEU A 134 -10.16 -3.37 17.92
N VAL A 135 -10.87 -2.25 17.90
CA VAL A 135 -11.01 -1.39 16.72
C VAL A 135 -10.34 -0.03 16.95
N ALA A 136 -10.37 0.47 18.19
CA ALA A 136 -9.71 1.70 18.61
C ALA A 136 -8.21 1.67 18.26
N ARG A 137 -7.74 2.73 17.60
CA ARG A 137 -6.36 2.94 17.17
C ARG A 137 -6.15 4.43 16.85
N TYR A 138 -4.90 4.88 16.85
CA TYR A 138 -4.55 6.19 16.31
C TYR A 138 -5.11 6.40 14.90
N GLY A 139 -5.52 7.62 14.58
CA GLY A 139 -6.08 7.97 13.26
C GLY A 139 -7.58 7.71 13.12
N ASP A 140 -8.24 7.19 14.15
CA ASP A 140 -9.70 6.98 14.23
C ASP A 140 -10.53 8.26 14.06
N VAL A 141 -9.93 9.44 14.29
CA VAL A 141 -10.50 10.77 13.99
C VAL A 141 -10.37 11.21 12.53
N THR A 142 -9.72 10.42 11.68
CA THR A 142 -9.53 10.73 10.26
C THR A 142 -10.31 9.76 9.37
N TRP A 143 -11.27 10.30 8.61
CA TRP A 143 -12.17 9.49 7.77
C TRP A 143 -11.45 8.50 6.82
N GLY A 144 -10.31 8.90 6.25
CA GLY A 144 -9.49 8.04 5.40
C GLY A 144 -8.99 6.80 6.13
N HIS A 145 -8.37 6.97 7.30
CA HIS A 145 -7.93 5.84 8.13
C HIS A 145 -9.11 5.04 8.68
N TRP A 146 -10.24 5.69 9.02
CA TRP A 146 -11.43 4.98 9.45
C TRP A 146 -11.91 3.98 8.38
N VAL A 147 -12.21 4.45 7.17
CA VAL A 147 -12.77 3.60 6.11
C VAL A 147 -11.71 2.66 5.51
N GLY A 148 -10.45 3.11 5.41
CA GLY A 148 -9.36 2.37 4.79
C GLY A 148 -8.75 1.30 5.70
N GLU A 149 -8.59 1.58 7.00
CA GLU A 149 -7.72 0.78 7.88
C GLU A 149 -8.45 0.18 9.09
N ILE A 150 -9.45 0.89 9.63
CA ILE A 150 -10.07 0.57 10.91
C ILE A 150 -11.39 -0.19 10.71
N LEU A 151 -12.35 0.41 10.01
CA LEU A 151 -13.65 -0.19 9.71
C LEU A 151 -13.54 -1.56 9.05
N PRO A 152 -12.67 -1.79 8.04
CA PRO A 152 -12.61 -3.09 7.40
C PRO A 152 -12.19 -4.22 8.34
N ARG A 153 -11.42 -3.93 9.40
CA ARG A 153 -11.06 -4.93 10.42
C ARG A 153 -12.29 -5.38 11.21
N ALA A 154 -13.12 -4.42 11.62
CA ALA A 154 -14.39 -4.72 12.28
C ALA A 154 -15.32 -5.54 11.36
N VAL A 155 -15.40 -5.15 10.08
CA VAL A 155 -16.20 -5.85 9.07
C VAL A 155 -15.71 -7.28 8.82
N MET A 156 -14.40 -7.49 8.70
CA MET A 156 -13.86 -8.84 8.47
C MET A 156 -14.13 -9.77 9.66
N ALA A 157 -13.97 -9.29 10.89
CA ALA A 157 -14.29 -10.07 12.09
C ALA A 157 -15.79 -10.35 12.22
N GLU A 158 -16.65 -9.34 11.97
CA GLU A 158 -18.11 -9.51 12.03
C GLU A 158 -18.63 -10.46 10.94
N ARG A 159 -18.03 -10.44 9.74
CA ARG A 159 -18.39 -11.39 8.67
C ARG A 159 -18.01 -12.83 9.04
N ALA A 160 -16.87 -13.03 9.69
CA ALA A 160 -16.40 -14.36 10.10
C ALA A 160 -17.16 -14.89 11.32
N HIS A 161 -17.46 -14.02 12.29
CA HIS A 161 -18.16 -14.37 13.53
C HIS A 161 -19.27 -13.36 13.87
N PRO A 162 -20.41 -13.40 13.15
CA PRO A 162 -21.51 -12.45 13.37
C PRO A 162 -22.02 -12.45 14.81
N GLY A 163 -22.22 -11.25 15.38
CA GLY A 163 -22.77 -11.11 16.73
C GLY A 163 -21.82 -11.46 17.88
N ARG A 164 -20.61 -11.96 17.62
CA ARG A 164 -19.72 -12.51 18.66
C ARG A 164 -19.08 -11.47 19.58
N PHE A 165 -18.77 -10.28 19.05
CA PHE A 165 -17.92 -9.31 19.73
C PHE A 165 -18.66 -8.03 20.10
N ARG A 166 -18.23 -7.42 21.21
CA ARG A 166 -18.34 -5.97 21.40
C ARG A 166 -17.14 -5.27 20.77
N PHE A 167 -17.35 -4.11 20.14
CA PHE A 167 -16.31 -3.39 19.39
C PHE A 167 -15.75 -2.24 20.23
N VAL A 168 -14.46 -2.29 20.56
CA VAL A 168 -13.79 -1.29 21.40
C VAL A 168 -13.47 -0.05 20.57
N LEU A 169 -14.06 1.10 20.92
CA LEU A 169 -13.93 2.36 20.19
C LEU A 169 -13.89 3.57 21.13
N GLY A 170 -13.12 4.59 20.77
CA GLY A 170 -13.05 5.84 21.53
C GLY A 170 -14.41 6.50 21.73
N GLN A 171 -14.68 6.98 22.95
CA GLN A 171 -15.92 7.68 23.27
C GLN A 171 -16.12 8.93 22.39
N SER A 172 -15.03 9.65 22.09
CA SER A 172 -15.03 10.89 21.32
C SER A 172 -15.58 10.73 19.90
N ILE A 173 -15.37 9.57 19.27
CA ILE A 173 -15.81 9.29 17.89
C ILE A 173 -17.09 8.47 17.81
N THR A 174 -17.65 8.05 18.96
CA THR A 174 -18.86 7.21 19.05
C THR A 174 -19.99 7.86 19.84
N THR A 175 -19.84 9.12 20.21
CA THR A 175 -20.89 9.92 20.83
C THR A 175 -21.39 10.90 19.78
N ALA A 176 -22.56 10.62 19.20
CA ALA A 176 -23.14 11.48 18.17
C ALA A 176 -23.53 12.84 18.77
N PRO A 177 -23.11 13.97 18.17
CA PRO A 177 -23.59 15.28 18.56
C PRO A 177 -25.06 15.49 18.14
N GLU A 178 -25.69 16.57 18.63
CA GLU A 178 -27.06 16.97 18.25
C GLU A 178 -27.20 17.25 16.75
N THR A 179 -26.12 17.67 16.10
CA THR A 179 -26.02 17.88 14.65
C THR A 179 -25.22 16.75 14.00
N ARG A 180 -25.53 16.44 12.74
CA ARG A 180 -24.78 15.44 11.96
C ARG A 180 -23.30 15.81 11.94
N GLY A 181 -22.45 14.91 12.41
CA GLY A 181 -21.01 15.10 12.44
C GLY A 181 -20.26 13.81 12.19
N TYR A 182 -18.93 13.87 12.36
CA TYR A 182 -18.04 12.73 12.13
C TYR A 182 -18.50 11.46 12.85
N ALA A 183 -18.80 11.56 14.16
CA ALA A 183 -19.27 10.44 14.97
C ALA A 183 -20.58 9.82 14.44
N THR A 184 -21.49 10.62 13.87
CA THR A 184 -22.72 10.11 13.23
C THR A 184 -22.38 9.19 12.06
N VAL A 185 -21.46 9.61 11.18
CA VAL A 185 -21.06 8.82 10.00
C VAL A 185 -20.30 7.55 10.41
N ILE A 186 -19.51 7.61 11.49
CA ILE A 186 -18.84 6.45 12.09
C ILE A 186 -19.87 5.39 12.50
N LEU A 187 -20.89 5.78 13.29
CA LEU A 187 -21.95 4.87 13.75
C LEU A 187 -22.79 4.33 12.58
N GLU A 188 -23.14 5.18 11.61
CA GLU A 188 -23.82 4.73 10.38
C GLU A 188 -23.00 3.73 9.58
N SER A 189 -21.68 3.92 9.52
CA SER A 189 -20.79 3.01 8.80
C SER A 189 -20.75 1.63 9.46
N LEU A 190 -20.65 1.56 10.79
CA LEU A 190 -20.73 0.30 11.54
C LEU A 190 -22.09 -0.38 11.35
N ALA A 191 -23.18 0.37 11.51
CA ALA A 191 -24.53 -0.13 11.33
C ALA A 191 -24.79 -0.63 9.90
N ALA A 192 -24.18 -0.02 8.88
CA ALA A 192 -24.27 -0.47 7.50
C ALA A 192 -23.71 -1.88 7.29
N PHE A 193 -22.73 -2.29 8.10
CA PHE A 193 -22.17 -3.64 8.13
C PHE A 193 -22.76 -4.54 9.24
N GLY A 194 -23.88 -4.14 9.83
CA GLY A 194 -24.61 -4.93 10.84
C GLY A 194 -24.13 -4.73 12.28
N ILE A 195 -23.17 -3.84 12.52
CA ILE A 195 -22.63 -3.55 13.86
C ILE A 195 -23.43 -2.41 14.49
N GLY A 196 -24.42 -2.77 15.30
CA GLY A 196 -25.25 -1.82 16.02
C GLY A 196 -24.53 -1.14 17.19
N GLU A 197 -25.03 0.02 17.59
CA GLU A 197 -24.43 0.84 18.66
C GLU A 197 -24.42 0.12 20.02
N GLU A 198 -25.37 -0.76 20.26
CA GLU A 198 -25.46 -1.60 21.47
C GLU A 198 -24.24 -2.52 21.66
N ARG A 199 -23.53 -2.83 20.56
CA ARG A 199 -22.32 -3.66 20.57
C ARG A 199 -21.05 -2.83 20.68
N ILE A 200 -21.12 -1.51 20.74
CA ILE A 200 -19.94 -0.66 20.90
C ILE A 200 -19.58 -0.57 22.38
N LEU A 201 -18.31 -0.83 22.70
CA LEU A 201 -17.71 -0.49 23.99
C LEU A 201 -17.01 0.87 23.84
N LYS A 202 -17.68 1.93 24.33
CA LYS A 202 -17.19 3.32 24.26
C LYS A 202 -16.14 3.56 25.34
N VAL A 203 -14.86 3.55 24.94
CA VAL A 203 -13.74 3.74 25.87
C VAL A 203 -13.46 5.22 26.10
N ARG A 204 -13.50 5.61 27.37
CA ARG A 204 -13.15 6.93 27.91
C ARG A 204 -11.64 7.10 28.09
N PRO A 205 -11.11 8.33 27.91
CA PRO A 205 -9.70 8.63 28.16
C PRO A 205 -9.28 8.53 29.64
N ASP A 206 -10.20 8.71 30.57
CA ASP A 206 -9.90 8.86 32.00
C ASP A 206 -9.66 7.55 32.77
N ARG A 207 -9.52 6.43 32.06
CA ARG A 207 -9.39 5.10 32.65
C ARG A 207 -8.63 4.12 31.77
N HIS A 208 -8.05 3.11 32.39
CA HIS A 208 -7.52 1.91 31.73
C HIS A 208 -8.61 0.85 31.59
N TYR A 209 -8.47 -0.04 30.61
CA TYR A 209 -9.39 -1.15 30.39
C TYR A 209 -8.63 -2.47 30.38
N ARG A 210 -8.94 -3.37 31.30
CA ARG A 210 -8.37 -4.72 31.35
C ARG A 210 -9.38 -5.71 30.80
N PHE A 211 -8.99 -6.45 29.78
CA PHE A 211 -9.87 -7.38 29.08
C PHE A 211 -9.61 -8.82 29.49
N LYS A 212 -10.68 -9.57 29.79
CA LYS A 212 -10.56 -11.04 29.92
C LYS A 212 -10.42 -11.73 28.56
N SER A 213 -10.98 -11.14 27.51
CA SER A 213 -10.96 -11.70 26.16
C SER A 213 -10.96 -10.59 25.09
N LEU A 214 -9.76 -10.11 24.72
CA LEU A 214 -9.58 -9.15 23.63
C LEU A 214 -9.10 -9.86 22.36
N HIS A 215 -9.75 -9.57 21.25
CA HIS A 215 -9.36 -10.02 19.91
C HIS A 215 -8.97 -8.83 19.05
N ALA A 216 -8.20 -9.06 18.00
CA ALA A 216 -7.88 -8.05 17.00
C ALA A 216 -7.66 -8.70 15.63
N VAL A 217 -7.85 -7.90 14.58
CA VAL A 217 -7.46 -8.30 13.21
C VAL A 217 -6.08 -7.73 12.90
N SER A 218 -5.21 -8.55 12.29
CA SER A 218 -3.88 -8.16 11.83
C SER A 218 -3.92 -7.04 10.77
N GLY A 219 -2.75 -6.65 10.25
CA GLY A 219 -2.66 -5.65 9.19
C GLY A 219 -3.43 -6.06 7.93
N ILE A 220 -4.19 -5.11 7.36
CA ILE A 220 -4.90 -5.27 6.08
C ILE A 220 -4.29 -4.44 4.96
N TRP A 221 -3.17 -3.76 5.24
CA TRP A 221 -2.38 -2.98 4.30
C TRP A 221 -0.97 -3.53 4.24
N SER A 222 -0.38 -3.51 3.05
CA SER A 222 1.06 -3.66 2.85
C SER A 222 1.61 -2.39 2.21
N ILE A 223 2.92 -2.34 1.97
CA ILE A 223 3.53 -1.29 1.15
C ILE A 223 2.89 -1.20 -0.25
N ALA A 224 2.24 -2.28 -0.70
CA ALA A 224 1.57 -2.29 -1.98
C ALA A 224 0.18 -1.65 -1.96
N GLY A 225 -0.44 -1.44 -0.80
CA GLY A 225 -1.79 -0.89 -0.66
C GLY A 225 -2.68 -1.72 0.25
N MET A 226 -3.99 -1.46 0.19
CA MET A 226 -5.00 -2.26 0.88
C MET A 226 -5.09 -3.65 0.27
N ASN A 227 -5.24 -4.69 1.09
CA ASN A 227 -5.46 -6.06 0.63
C ASN A 227 -6.71 -6.13 -0.30
N PRO A 228 -6.55 -6.51 -1.58
CA PRO A 228 -7.65 -6.55 -2.55
C PRO A 228 -8.86 -7.40 -2.13
N ILE A 229 -8.64 -8.52 -1.43
CA ILE A 229 -9.74 -9.37 -0.95
C ILE A 229 -10.55 -8.65 0.15
N VAL A 230 -9.88 -7.90 1.03
CA VAL A 230 -10.56 -7.08 2.04
C VAL A 230 -11.32 -5.93 1.38
N MET A 231 -10.73 -5.31 0.35
CA MET A 231 -11.39 -4.25 -0.42
C MET A 231 -12.63 -4.78 -1.16
N ASP A 232 -12.56 -5.97 -1.76
CA ASP A 232 -13.69 -6.66 -2.37
C ASP A 232 -14.77 -7.03 -1.35
N ALA A 233 -14.37 -7.54 -0.18
CA ALA A 233 -15.26 -7.86 0.91
C ALA A 233 -16.09 -6.66 1.38
N MET A 234 -15.44 -5.51 1.57
CA MET A 234 -16.10 -4.24 1.92
C MET A 234 -17.14 -3.85 0.87
N ARG A 235 -16.74 -3.94 -0.41
CA ARG A 235 -17.56 -3.53 -1.54
C ARG A 235 -18.76 -4.44 -1.79
N GLU A 236 -18.55 -5.75 -1.73
CA GLU A 236 -19.56 -6.77 -1.95
C GLU A 236 -20.67 -6.69 -0.89
N ALA A 237 -20.29 -6.52 0.38
CA ALA A 237 -21.24 -6.36 1.48
C ALA A 237 -22.16 -5.15 1.25
N MET A 238 -21.62 -4.02 0.76
CA MET A 238 -22.43 -2.84 0.48
C MET A 238 -23.30 -2.99 -0.78
N ARG A 239 -22.79 -3.60 -1.86
CA ARG A 239 -23.57 -3.83 -3.09
C ARG A 239 -24.88 -4.60 -2.87
N LYS A 240 -24.93 -5.47 -1.87
CA LYS A 240 -26.13 -6.25 -1.53
C LYS A 240 -27.27 -5.37 -1.01
N SER A 241 -26.95 -4.25 -0.34
CA SER A 241 -27.94 -3.42 0.37
C SER A 241 -28.01 -1.96 -0.09
N VAL A 242 -27.08 -1.51 -0.94
CA VAL A 242 -27.02 -0.13 -1.45
C VAL A 242 -27.13 -0.15 -2.97
N ARG A 243 -28.07 0.64 -3.51
CA ARG A 243 -28.21 0.83 -4.96
C ARG A 243 -27.22 1.90 -5.43
N PRO A 244 -26.55 1.71 -6.58
CA PRO A 244 -25.69 2.74 -7.17
C PRO A 244 -26.49 4.01 -7.51
N ALA A 245 -25.89 5.17 -7.29
CA ALA A 245 -26.43 6.45 -7.74
C ALA A 245 -26.43 6.53 -9.28
N LYS A 246 -27.29 7.39 -9.85
CA LYS A 246 -27.37 7.60 -11.30
C LYS A 246 -26.19 8.40 -11.89
N HIS A 247 -25.43 9.08 -11.04
CA HIS A 247 -24.32 9.93 -11.48
C HIS A 247 -23.08 9.09 -11.80
N GLN A 248 -22.74 8.98 -13.07
CA GLN A 248 -21.55 8.23 -13.51
C GLN A 248 -20.25 9.04 -13.40
N ARG A 249 -20.34 10.37 -13.36
CA ARG A 249 -19.21 11.28 -13.15
C ARG A 249 -19.41 12.05 -11.85
N ILE A 250 -18.50 11.89 -10.89
CA ILE A 250 -18.56 12.61 -9.60
C ILE A 250 -17.26 13.35 -9.32
N ALA A 251 -17.36 14.52 -8.70
CA ALA A 251 -16.22 15.36 -8.36
C ALA A 251 -16.19 15.64 -6.85
N ILE A 252 -15.14 15.17 -6.17
CA ILE A 252 -14.94 15.31 -4.73
C ILE A 252 -13.97 16.45 -4.45
N LEU A 253 -14.54 17.62 -4.18
CA LEU A 253 -13.79 18.85 -3.91
C LEU A 253 -13.60 19.07 -2.40
N ARG A 254 -12.61 19.88 -2.05
CA ARG A 254 -12.31 20.28 -0.66
C ARG A 254 -12.81 21.70 -0.41
N ARG A 255 -14.14 21.89 -0.39
CA ARG A 255 -14.77 23.23 -0.24
C ARG A 255 -14.70 23.77 1.18
N ASN A 256 -14.97 22.91 2.17
CA ASN A 256 -15.08 23.30 3.58
C ASN A 256 -13.81 23.00 4.39
N ASN A 257 -12.76 22.46 3.75
CA ASN A 257 -11.54 22.03 4.43
C ASN A 257 -10.39 22.95 4.01
N HIS A 258 -9.72 23.57 4.99
CA HIS A 258 -8.73 24.63 4.75
C HIS A 258 -7.43 24.15 4.09
N THR A 259 -7.25 22.84 3.90
CA THR A 259 -6.04 22.27 3.33
C THR A 259 -6.27 21.78 1.91
N ARG A 260 -5.33 22.09 1.00
CA ARG A 260 -5.33 21.61 -0.40
C ARG A 260 -6.61 22.02 -1.16
N GLY A 261 -7.14 23.20 -0.90
CA GLY A 261 -8.23 23.77 -1.70
C GLY A 261 -7.70 24.30 -3.03
N PHE A 262 -8.58 24.37 -4.05
CA PHE A 262 -8.25 25.08 -5.28
C PHE A 262 -8.33 26.58 -5.07
N HIS A 263 -7.32 27.31 -5.54
CA HIS A 263 -7.36 28.76 -5.58
C HIS A 263 -8.39 29.27 -6.59
N ASN A 264 -8.42 28.67 -7.79
CA ASN A 264 -9.37 28.96 -8.86
C ASN A 264 -10.61 28.05 -8.80
N GLY A 265 -11.20 27.89 -7.60
CA GLY A 265 -12.29 26.93 -7.36
C GLY A 265 -13.53 27.11 -8.25
N GLU A 266 -13.93 28.35 -8.53
CA GLU A 266 -15.09 28.66 -9.39
C GLU A 266 -14.87 28.21 -10.84
N ALA A 267 -13.69 28.49 -11.41
CA ALA A 267 -13.36 28.08 -12.77
C ALA A 267 -13.28 26.54 -12.90
N VAL A 268 -12.68 25.88 -11.92
CA VAL A 268 -12.67 24.41 -11.85
C VAL A 268 -14.07 23.84 -11.74
N HIS A 269 -14.94 24.45 -10.94
CA HIS A 269 -16.32 24.01 -10.79
C HIS A 269 -17.11 24.14 -12.10
N ALA A 270 -16.98 25.27 -12.81
CA ALA A 270 -17.59 25.48 -14.11
C ALA A 270 -17.13 24.41 -15.13
N LEU A 271 -15.82 24.20 -15.23
CA LEU A 271 -15.24 23.18 -16.12
C LEU A 271 -15.76 21.76 -15.83
N LEU A 272 -15.86 21.39 -14.55
CA LEU A 272 -16.37 20.08 -14.16
C LEU A 272 -17.87 19.94 -14.47
N ALA A 273 -18.66 20.99 -14.25
CA ALA A 273 -20.08 21.01 -14.58
C ALA A 273 -20.30 20.87 -16.10
N GLU A 274 -19.54 21.61 -16.91
CA GLU A 274 -19.54 21.50 -18.38
C GLU A 274 -19.12 20.10 -18.84
N SER A 275 -18.21 19.46 -18.11
CA SER A 275 -17.75 18.09 -18.36
C SER A 275 -18.68 16.99 -17.80
N GLY A 276 -19.86 17.37 -17.28
CA GLY A 276 -20.91 16.47 -16.82
C GLY A 276 -20.71 15.88 -15.43
N PHE A 277 -19.82 16.43 -14.61
CA PHE A 277 -19.60 15.95 -13.24
C PHE A 277 -20.68 16.45 -12.28
N HIS A 278 -21.17 15.54 -11.44
CA HIS A 278 -21.90 15.89 -10.23
C HIS A 278 -20.93 16.20 -9.09
N VAL A 279 -21.11 17.34 -8.41
CA VAL A 279 -20.18 17.83 -7.37
C VAL A 279 -20.83 17.81 -5.98
N PRO A 280 -20.88 16.66 -5.30
CA PRO A 280 -21.50 16.55 -3.98
C PRO A 280 -20.60 17.14 -2.88
N THR A 281 -21.22 17.61 -1.81
CA THR A 281 -20.54 17.89 -0.53
C THR A 281 -20.50 16.59 0.28
N ILE A 282 -19.50 15.75 0.03
CA ILE A 282 -19.50 14.35 0.52
C ILE A 282 -19.55 14.24 2.06
N GLU A 283 -18.96 15.21 2.77
CA GLU A 283 -18.88 15.23 4.22
C GLU A 283 -20.24 15.39 4.91
N THR A 284 -21.26 15.89 4.20
CA THR A 284 -22.61 16.05 4.75
C THR A 284 -23.48 14.81 4.52
N LEU A 285 -23.04 13.86 3.69
CA LEU A 285 -23.87 12.74 3.25
C LEU A 285 -23.90 11.59 4.28
N PRO A 286 -25.05 10.91 4.44
CA PRO A 286 -25.16 9.56 5.01
C PRO A 286 -24.11 8.60 4.47
N PHE A 287 -23.56 7.72 5.33
CA PHE A 287 -22.54 6.77 4.88
C PHE A 287 -23.00 5.96 3.66
N ARG A 288 -24.24 5.45 3.68
CA ARG A 288 -24.82 4.70 2.55
C ARG A 288 -24.96 5.53 1.28
N GLU A 289 -25.16 6.84 1.39
CA GLU A 289 -25.22 7.74 0.23
C GLU A 289 -23.82 8.01 -0.33
N GLN A 290 -22.80 8.17 0.52
CA GLN A 290 -21.40 8.21 0.07
C GLN A 290 -21.04 6.94 -0.70
N VAL A 291 -21.41 5.77 -0.17
CA VAL A 291 -21.21 4.49 -0.85
C VAL A 291 -21.98 4.45 -2.18
N SER A 292 -23.26 4.84 -2.18
CA SER A 292 -24.11 4.87 -3.38
C SER A 292 -23.48 5.67 -4.54
N LEU A 293 -22.92 6.85 -4.25
CA LEU A 293 -22.22 7.66 -5.24
C LEU A 293 -21.05 6.90 -5.88
N PHE A 294 -20.16 6.33 -5.06
CA PHE A 294 -18.98 5.62 -5.58
C PHE A 294 -19.33 4.29 -6.24
N LEU A 295 -20.40 3.61 -5.81
CA LEU A 295 -20.87 2.39 -6.46
C LEU A 295 -21.22 2.59 -7.94
N GLY A 296 -21.74 3.78 -8.30
CA GLY A 296 -22.19 4.15 -9.64
C GLY A 296 -21.22 5.02 -10.43
N ALA A 297 -20.13 5.47 -9.81
CA ALA A 297 -19.17 6.38 -10.44
C ALA A 297 -18.20 5.62 -11.38
N GLU A 298 -18.33 5.85 -12.68
CA GLU A 298 -17.37 5.38 -13.69
C GLU A 298 -16.17 6.30 -13.84
N MET A 299 -16.36 7.60 -13.55
CA MET A 299 -15.29 8.58 -13.51
C MET A 299 -15.37 9.41 -12.21
N VAL A 300 -14.26 9.47 -11.48
CA VAL A 300 -14.13 10.23 -10.23
C VAL A 300 -13.05 11.29 -10.40
N PHE A 301 -13.43 12.55 -10.31
CA PHE A 301 -12.48 13.64 -10.09
C PHE A 301 -12.35 13.88 -8.59
N GLY A 302 -11.17 14.12 -8.06
CA GLY A 302 -11.06 14.55 -6.67
C GLY A 302 -9.70 15.01 -6.23
N VAL A 303 -9.68 15.79 -5.17
CA VAL A 303 -8.44 16.22 -4.53
C VAL A 303 -7.98 15.16 -3.52
N GLN A 304 -6.69 14.81 -3.54
CA GLN A 304 -6.13 13.80 -2.65
C GLN A 304 -6.39 14.13 -1.16
N GLY A 305 -7.03 13.18 -0.48
CA GLY A 305 -7.47 13.27 0.90
C GLY A 305 -8.62 12.31 1.18
N SER A 306 -9.14 12.33 2.41
CA SER A 306 -10.09 11.33 2.92
C SER A 306 -11.35 11.10 2.07
N GLY A 307 -11.77 12.05 1.23
CA GLY A 307 -12.90 11.85 0.33
C GLY A 307 -12.66 10.73 -0.69
N LEU A 308 -11.43 10.56 -1.15
CA LEU A 308 -11.05 9.55 -2.16
C LEU A 308 -10.93 8.13 -1.59
N ILE A 309 -10.97 7.92 -0.27
CA ILE A 309 -10.94 6.56 0.29
C ILE A 309 -12.16 5.73 -0.16
N ASN A 310 -13.27 6.40 -0.46
CA ASN A 310 -14.48 5.76 -0.96
C ASN A 310 -14.28 5.06 -2.33
N LEU A 311 -13.13 5.24 -2.99
CA LEU A 311 -12.72 4.42 -4.14
C LEU A 311 -12.72 2.91 -3.84
N ILE A 312 -12.64 2.49 -2.56
CA ILE A 312 -12.85 1.08 -2.19
C ILE A 312 -14.21 0.54 -2.69
N PHE A 313 -15.22 1.41 -2.85
CA PHE A 313 -16.55 1.07 -3.34
C PHE A 313 -16.73 1.29 -4.84
N ALA A 314 -15.73 1.83 -5.54
CA ALA A 314 -15.79 2.12 -6.97
C ALA A 314 -15.92 0.85 -7.84
N PRO A 315 -16.57 0.90 -9.01
CA PRO A 315 -16.62 -0.23 -9.94
C PRO A 315 -15.22 -0.64 -10.44
N GLN A 316 -15.13 -1.85 -10.98
CA GLN A 316 -13.95 -2.26 -11.75
C GLN A 316 -13.82 -1.35 -12.98
N GLY A 317 -12.60 -0.97 -13.34
CA GLY A 317 -12.34 -0.04 -14.44
C GLY A 317 -12.66 1.42 -14.16
N VAL A 318 -12.81 1.81 -12.89
CA VAL A 318 -13.03 3.21 -12.53
C VAL A 318 -11.93 4.11 -13.11
N ARG A 319 -12.32 5.23 -13.70
CA ARG A 319 -11.43 6.27 -14.19
C ARG A 319 -11.30 7.35 -13.12
N VAL A 320 -10.09 7.70 -12.73
CA VAL A 320 -9.87 8.63 -11.62
C VAL A 320 -8.95 9.76 -12.06
N ILE A 321 -9.38 10.99 -11.85
CA ILE A 321 -8.51 12.17 -11.90
C ILE A 321 -8.23 12.54 -10.46
N SER A 322 -7.00 12.33 -9.99
CA SER A 322 -6.60 12.80 -8.67
C SER A 322 -5.79 14.09 -8.81
N MET A 323 -6.15 15.09 -8.01
CA MET A 323 -5.45 16.36 -7.96
C MET A 323 -4.76 16.54 -6.62
N ALA A 324 -3.55 17.10 -6.63
CA ALA A 324 -2.86 17.45 -5.40
C ALA A 324 -1.94 18.66 -5.59
N PRO A 325 -1.62 19.40 -4.51
CA PRO A 325 -0.52 20.35 -4.55
C PRO A 325 0.77 19.64 -4.95
N ALA A 326 1.65 20.32 -5.68
CA ALA A 326 2.85 19.69 -6.21
C ALA A 326 3.81 19.17 -5.11
N ALA A 327 3.78 19.78 -3.91
CA ALA A 327 4.53 19.31 -2.74
C ALA A 327 3.96 18.03 -2.09
N TRP A 328 2.80 17.53 -2.54
CA TRP A 328 2.18 16.33 -2.00
C TRP A 328 2.77 15.08 -2.68
N GLN A 329 3.35 14.16 -1.90
CA GLN A 329 4.03 12.98 -2.46
C GLN A 329 3.37 11.64 -2.08
N ASP A 330 2.22 11.67 -1.43
CA ASP A 330 1.53 10.45 -1.01
C ASP A 330 0.99 9.69 -2.23
N SER A 331 1.02 8.36 -2.14
CA SER A 331 0.48 7.42 -3.13
C SER A 331 -0.70 6.62 -2.60
N TYR A 332 -1.18 6.88 -1.38
CA TYR A 332 -2.20 6.11 -0.65
C TYR A 332 -3.41 5.64 -1.47
N PHE A 333 -3.94 6.52 -2.34
CA PHE A 333 -5.14 6.21 -3.14
C PHE A 333 -4.84 5.45 -4.43
N HIS A 334 -3.60 5.48 -4.91
CA HIS A 334 -3.24 4.87 -6.19
C HIS A 334 -3.42 3.35 -6.21
N PRO A 335 -2.97 2.59 -5.17
CA PRO A 335 -3.25 1.17 -5.10
C PRO A 335 -4.73 0.80 -5.12
N LEU A 336 -5.62 1.66 -4.61
CA LEU A 336 -7.06 1.41 -4.64
C LEU A 336 -7.58 1.42 -6.09
N ILE A 337 -7.03 2.31 -6.92
CA ILE A 337 -7.34 2.38 -8.36
C ILE A 337 -6.79 1.14 -9.07
N GLN A 338 -5.54 0.77 -8.79
CA GLN A 338 -4.89 -0.42 -9.37
C GLN A 338 -5.65 -1.71 -9.02
N ALA A 339 -6.05 -1.87 -7.75
CA ALA A 339 -6.80 -3.04 -7.29
C ALA A 339 -8.24 -3.12 -7.86
N ARG A 340 -8.70 -2.05 -8.53
CA ARG A 340 -9.94 -1.99 -9.31
C ARG A 340 -9.73 -2.08 -10.81
N ASP A 341 -8.52 -2.42 -11.26
CA ASP A 341 -8.14 -2.37 -12.68
C ASP A 341 -8.51 -1.01 -13.32
N GLY A 342 -8.46 0.05 -12.51
CA GLY A 342 -8.87 1.39 -12.91
C GLY A 342 -7.79 2.13 -13.68
N TRP A 343 -8.18 3.29 -14.22
CA TRP A 343 -7.32 4.22 -14.92
C TRP A 343 -7.15 5.49 -14.11
N HIS A 344 -5.97 6.09 -14.14
CA HIS A 344 -5.60 7.22 -13.31
C HIS A 344 -5.00 8.35 -14.15
N ALA A 345 -5.46 9.57 -13.93
CA ALA A 345 -4.74 10.78 -14.31
C ALA A 345 -4.29 11.49 -13.03
N ASP A 346 -2.98 11.60 -12.83
CA ASP A 346 -2.38 12.25 -11.65
C ASP A 346 -2.00 13.69 -11.97
N LEU A 347 -2.79 14.64 -11.49
CA LEU A 347 -2.56 16.06 -11.72
C LEU A 347 -1.97 16.74 -10.50
N ARG A 348 -0.94 17.53 -10.75
CA ARG A 348 -0.25 18.38 -9.79
C ARG A 348 -0.51 19.83 -10.11
N GLY A 349 -0.52 20.68 -9.09
CA GLY A 349 -0.64 22.11 -9.28
C GLY A 349 0.29 22.91 -8.36
N PRO A 350 0.79 24.07 -8.82
CA PRO A 350 1.68 24.89 -8.02
C PRO A 350 0.99 25.38 -6.75
N THR A 351 1.72 25.36 -5.64
CA THR A 351 1.22 25.73 -4.31
C THR A 351 1.26 27.25 -4.11
N LEU A 352 0.25 27.84 -3.48
CA LEU A 352 0.26 29.23 -3.02
C LEU A 352 0.69 29.33 -1.55
N TRP A 353 1.73 28.57 -1.18
CA TRP A 353 2.21 28.52 0.20
C TRP A 353 2.88 29.83 0.59
N THR A 354 2.43 30.42 1.69
CA THR A 354 2.88 31.71 2.20
C THR A 354 4.07 31.61 3.16
N GLY A 355 4.53 30.39 3.46
CA GLY A 355 5.53 30.12 4.51
C GLY A 355 4.91 29.62 5.82
N GLU A 356 3.59 29.72 5.99
CA GLU A 356 2.89 29.23 7.18
C GLU A 356 2.36 27.80 7.00
N GLY A 357 2.51 26.96 8.03
CA GLY A 357 2.08 25.56 7.99
C GLY A 357 2.89 24.70 7.01
N LEU A 358 2.37 23.53 6.66
CA LEU A 358 3.02 22.60 5.74
C LEU A 358 2.68 22.96 4.29
N GLN A 359 3.68 23.10 3.43
CA GLN A 359 3.50 23.40 2.01
C GLN A 359 2.57 22.39 1.30
N ARG A 360 2.63 21.11 1.68
CA ARG A 360 1.77 20.04 1.14
C ARG A 360 0.28 20.26 1.43
N ASP A 361 -0.04 21.09 2.41
CA ASP A 361 -1.41 21.39 2.82
C ASP A 361 -1.92 22.73 2.26
N ALA A 362 -1.06 23.50 1.58
CA ALA A 362 -1.42 24.80 1.03
C ALA A 362 -2.46 24.70 -0.10
N PRO A 363 -3.27 25.76 -0.32
CA PRO A 363 -4.06 25.90 -1.54
C PRO A 363 -3.17 25.86 -2.78
N PHE A 364 -3.72 25.41 -3.91
CA PHE A 364 -2.96 25.26 -5.15
C PHE A 364 -3.80 25.63 -6.38
N LEU A 365 -3.13 25.94 -7.47
CA LEU A 365 -3.77 26.26 -8.73
C LEU A 365 -4.08 24.98 -9.52
N ALA A 366 -5.32 24.82 -9.97
CA ALA A 366 -5.68 23.78 -10.92
C ALA A 366 -5.50 24.31 -12.34
N ILE A 367 -4.77 23.59 -13.18
CA ILE A 367 -4.52 23.99 -14.56
C ILE A 367 -5.64 23.40 -15.42
N GLU A 368 -6.61 24.23 -15.83
CA GLU A 368 -7.80 23.80 -16.58
C GLU A 368 -7.48 22.99 -17.85
N PRO A 369 -6.49 23.39 -18.69
CA PRO A 369 -6.06 22.56 -19.82
C PRO A 369 -5.63 21.14 -19.43
N ASP A 370 -5.05 20.95 -18.25
CA ASP A 370 -4.62 19.62 -17.77
C ASP A 370 -5.80 18.79 -17.30
N ILE A 371 -6.82 19.42 -16.72
CA ILE A 371 -8.06 18.74 -16.36
C ILE A 371 -8.75 18.25 -17.62
N THR A 372 -8.86 19.10 -18.66
CA THR A 372 -9.44 18.72 -19.95
C THR A 372 -8.63 17.61 -20.64
N ALA A 373 -7.30 17.70 -20.62
CA ALA A 373 -6.42 16.65 -21.15
C ALA A 373 -6.59 15.33 -20.38
N ALA A 374 -6.65 15.38 -19.04
CA ALA A 374 -6.87 14.20 -18.20
C ALA A 374 -8.20 13.51 -18.50
N ILE A 375 -9.30 14.28 -18.64
CA ILE A 375 -10.61 13.74 -19.03
C ILE A 375 -10.50 13.05 -20.38
N THR A 376 -9.90 13.71 -21.37
CA THR A 376 -9.72 13.17 -22.73
C THR A 376 -8.92 11.87 -22.71
N HIS A 377 -7.77 11.82 -22.02
CA HIS A 377 -6.95 10.62 -21.90
C HIS A 377 -7.69 9.47 -21.21
N LEU A 378 -8.50 9.75 -20.19
CA LEU A 378 -9.28 8.73 -19.49
C LEU A 378 -10.46 8.22 -20.33
N GLU A 379 -11.09 9.08 -21.15
CA GLU A 379 -12.14 8.68 -22.10
C GLU A 379 -11.59 7.77 -23.21
N GLN A 380 -10.36 8.04 -23.64
CA GLN A 380 -9.63 7.21 -24.61
C GLN A 380 -9.02 5.95 -23.98
N ALA A 381 -8.93 5.88 -22.65
CA ALA A 381 -8.42 4.71 -21.97
C ALA A 381 -9.32 3.49 -22.29
N PRO A 382 -8.71 2.35 -22.65
CA PRO A 382 -9.47 1.21 -23.12
C PRO A 382 -10.48 0.78 -22.05
N ALA A 383 -11.67 0.39 -22.50
CA ALA A 383 -12.62 -0.29 -21.62
C ALA A 383 -11.89 -1.44 -20.93
N VAL A 384 -12.23 -1.73 -19.68
CA VAL A 384 -11.77 -2.95 -19.03
C VAL A 384 -12.42 -4.11 -19.77
N VAL A 385 -11.84 -4.49 -20.91
CA VAL A 385 -11.85 -5.86 -21.39
C VAL A 385 -11.40 -6.64 -20.19
N ALA A 386 -12.24 -7.55 -19.69
CA ALA A 386 -11.92 -8.42 -18.58
C ALA A 386 -10.43 -8.72 -18.69
N ARG A 387 -9.62 -8.15 -17.79
CA ARG A 387 -8.17 -8.31 -17.82
C ARG A 387 -7.96 -9.75 -17.40
N SER A 388 -8.19 -10.65 -18.35
CA SER A 388 -7.92 -12.05 -18.29
C SER A 388 -6.42 -12.15 -18.13
N GLY A 389 -5.97 -12.21 -16.88
CA GLY A 389 -4.67 -12.73 -16.48
C GLY A 389 -3.41 -12.18 -17.16
N VAL A 390 -3.41 -11.03 -17.81
CA VAL A 390 -2.31 -10.59 -18.68
C VAL A 390 -1.88 -9.14 -18.40
N ILE A 391 -0.59 -8.96 -18.15
CA ILE A 391 0.11 -7.67 -18.01
C ILE A 391 0.56 -7.20 -19.39
N GLU A 392 0.33 -5.93 -19.74
CA GLU A 392 1.04 -5.27 -20.84
C GLU A 392 2.25 -4.51 -20.30
N LEU A 393 3.45 -4.88 -20.76
CA LEU A 393 4.67 -4.09 -20.66
C LEU A 393 5.36 -4.14 -22.02
N ALA A 394 5.72 -2.96 -22.54
CA ALA A 394 6.62 -2.75 -23.68
C ALA A 394 6.69 -3.90 -24.72
N GLY A 395 5.56 -4.17 -25.39
CA GLY A 395 5.52 -5.04 -26.58
C GLY A 395 5.43 -6.56 -26.36
N SER A 396 5.26 -7.07 -25.13
CA SER A 396 4.86 -8.48 -24.93
C SER A 396 4.08 -8.73 -23.64
N THR A 397 3.15 -9.70 -23.70
CA THR A 397 2.21 -10.06 -22.64
C THR A 397 2.74 -11.20 -21.78
N LEU A 398 2.72 -11.09 -20.44
CA LEU A 398 3.06 -12.20 -19.53
C LEU A 398 1.96 -12.46 -18.48
N PRO A 399 1.70 -13.73 -18.08
CA PRO A 399 0.68 -14.09 -17.11
C PRO A 399 1.07 -13.91 -15.64
N ARG A 400 0.04 -13.85 -14.77
CA ARG A 400 0.08 -13.63 -13.30
C ARG A 400 0.86 -14.67 -12.48
N ARG A 401 1.19 -15.82 -13.05
CA ARG A 401 2.24 -16.72 -12.57
C ARG A 401 3.22 -16.86 -13.73
N LEU A 402 4.49 -16.56 -13.50
CA LEU A 402 5.53 -16.90 -14.46
C LEU A 402 5.64 -18.44 -14.48
N GLY A 403 4.74 -19.11 -15.19
CA GLY A 403 4.41 -20.55 -15.15
C GLY A 403 5.25 -21.43 -14.22
N SER A 404 6.01 -22.38 -14.77
CA SER A 404 6.80 -23.34 -13.98
C SER A 404 8.25 -22.86 -13.82
N GLN A 405 8.78 -22.94 -12.60
CA GLN A 405 10.18 -22.60 -12.33
C GLN A 405 11.10 -23.65 -12.98
N LEU A 406 11.90 -23.22 -13.95
CA LEU A 406 12.87 -24.05 -14.64
C LEU A 406 14.21 -24.08 -13.91
N LYS A 407 14.62 -22.93 -13.34
CA LYS A 407 15.89 -22.78 -12.64
C LYS A 407 15.80 -21.70 -11.58
N GLU A 408 16.50 -21.90 -10.48
CA GLU A 408 16.77 -20.87 -9.48
C GLU A 408 18.24 -20.88 -9.12
N VAL A 409 18.76 -19.66 -8.98
CA VAL A 409 20.11 -19.36 -8.54
C VAL A 409 20.03 -18.41 -7.37
N ALA A 410 20.45 -18.87 -6.19
CA ALA A 410 20.49 -18.08 -4.97
C ALA A 410 21.92 -17.59 -4.73
N PHE A 411 22.07 -16.30 -4.43
CA PHE A 411 23.37 -15.63 -4.33
C PHE A 411 23.89 -15.48 -2.90
N GLY A 412 23.15 -15.97 -1.91
CA GLY A 412 23.66 -16.08 -0.53
C GLY A 412 24.75 -17.14 -0.38
N ALA A 413 25.45 -17.13 0.75
CA ALA A 413 26.55 -18.04 1.08
C ALA A 413 26.11 -19.51 1.16
N ALA A 414 24.84 -19.75 1.49
CA ALA A 414 24.22 -21.09 1.44
C ALA A 414 23.57 -21.41 0.07
N GLY A 415 23.67 -20.48 -0.89
CA GLY A 415 23.11 -20.60 -2.22
C GLY A 415 24.06 -21.34 -3.19
N ASN A 416 23.72 -21.27 -4.48
CA ASN A 416 24.40 -22.00 -5.55
C ASN A 416 24.95 -21.08 -6.64
N ALA A 417 24.95 -19.75 -6.46
CA ALA A 417 25.40 -18.81 -7.49
C ALA A 417 26.85 -19.02 -7.93
N SER A 418 27.73 -19.44 -7.02
CA SER A 418 29.16 -19.65 -7.30
C SER A 418 29.44 -20.67 -8.41
N ASP A 419 28.50 -21.58 -8.71
CA ASP A 419 28.63 -22.54 -9.81
C ASP A 419 28.43 -21.91 -11.19
N TYR A 420 27.81 -20.72 -11.24
CA TYR A 420 27.36 -20.07 -12.47
C TYR A 420 28.00 -18.70 -12.69
N THR A 421 28.44 -18.04 -11.63
CA THR A 421 29.12 -16.75 -11.72
C THR A 421 30.47 -16.88 -12.40
N GLN A 422 30.81 -15.87 -13.21
CA GLN A 422 32.08 -15.77 -13.91
C GLN A 422 32.80 -14.50 -13.43
N PHE A 423 32.93 -13.48 -14.27
CA PHE A 423 33.59 -12.22 -13.92
C PHE A 423 32.66 -11.25 -13.19
N GLY A 424 33.24 -10.38 -12.33
CA GLY A 424 32.56 -9.22 -11.75
C GLY A 424 31.75 -9.49 -10.48
N TRP A 425 32.14 -10.48 -9.67
CA TRP A 425 31.41 -10.86 -8.45
C TRP A 425 32.31 -10.84 -7.22
N SER A 426 31.76 -10.46 -6.07
CA SER A 426 32.40 -10.65 -4.78
C SER A 426 32.31 -12.10 -4.31
N HIS A 427 32.95 -12.40 -3.18
CA HIS A 427 32.57 -13.59 -2.41
C HIS A 427 31.11 -13.49 -1.94
N PRO A 428 30.36 -14.61 -1.91
CA PRO A 428 29.00 -14.64 -1.36
C PRO A 428 28.96 -14.26 0.11
N GLU A 429 28.00 -13.41 0.47
CA GLU A 429 27.64 -13.05 1.84
C GLU A 429 26.38 -13.81 2.26
N GLN A 430 25.93 -13.66 3.50
CA GLN A 430 24.88 -14.52 4.08
C GLN A 430 23.63 -14.67 3.19
N THR A 431 23.19 -13.59 2.55
CA THR A 431 21.94 -13.55 1.77
C THR A 431 22.11 -13.13 0.31
N HIS A 432 23.29 -12.63 -0.08
CA HIS A 432 23.49 -11.99 -1.38
C HIS A 432 24.96 -12.05 -1.81
N THR A 433 25.22 -11.71 -3.08
CA THR A 433 26.57 -11.48 -3.61
C THR A 433 26.62 -10.11 -4.26
N TRP A 434 27.68 -9.34 -4.04
CA TRP A 434 27.87 -8.04 -4.67
C TRP A 434 28.42 -8.19 -6.09
N ALA A 435 27.84 -7.41 -6.99
CA ALA A 435 28.44 -7.12 -8.28
C ALA A 435 29.59 -6.11 -8.09
N VAL A 436 30.75 -6.40 -8.69
CA VAL A 436 31.98 -5.63 -8.55
C VAL A 436 32.47 -5.16 -9.92
N GLY A 437 32.77 -3.87 -10.04
CA GLY A 437 33.15 -3.22 -11.30
C GLY A 437 31.93 -2.77 -12.11
N PRO A 438 32.07 -2.46 -13.42
CA PRO A 438 30.99 -1.91 -14.24
C PRO A 438 30.09 -2.96 -14.90
N PHE A 439 30.44 -4.25 -14.83
CA PHE A 439 29.62 -5.34 -15.32
C PHE A 439 29.95 -6.66 -14.62
N SER A 440 28.99 -7.59 -14.61
CA SER A 440 29.13 -8.94 -14.08
C SER A 440 28.57 -9.96 -15.05
N THR A 441 29.10 -11.17 -15.02
CA THR A 441 28.75 -12.21 -16.00
C THR A 441 28.39 -13.52 -15.34
N MET A 442 27.41 -14.22 -15.91
CA MET A 442 26.97 -15.54 -15.48
C MET A 442 26.71 -16.43 -16.67
N ARG A 443 26.84 -17.74 -16.45
CA ARG A 443 26.57 -18.75 -17.46
C ARG A 443 25.63 -19.81 -16.92
N LEU A 444 24.50 -20.00 -17.60
CA LEU A 444 23.51 -21.03 -17.29
C LEU A 444 23.34 -21.97 -18.49
N MET A 445 22.87 -23.18 -18.24
CA MET A 445 22.37 -24.04 -19.33
C MET A 445 21.02 -23.51 -19.81
N THR A 446 20.81 -23.46 -21.12
CA THR A 446 19.51 -23.09 -21.68
C THR A 446 18.49 -24.16 -21.28
N PRO A 447 17.45 -23.82 -20.49
CA PRO A 447 16.49 -24.82 -20.06
C PRO A 447 15.57 -25.24 -21.23
N GLN A 448 15.19 -26.51 -21.26
CA GLN A 448 14.20 -27.00 -22.22
C GLN A 448 12.81 -26.52 -21.82
N SER A 449 12.11 -25.83 -22.72
CA SER A 449 10.76 -25.32 -22.50
C SER A 449 9.96 -25.31 -23.80
N HIS A 450 8.68 -25.67 -23.71
CA HIS A 450 7.73 -25.55 -24.81
C HIS A 450 7.04 -24.17 -24.88
N GLY A 451 7.26 -23.31 -23.88
CA GLY A 451 6.75 -21.94 -23.81
C GLY A 451 7.84 -20.88 -23.67
N GLN A 452 7.46 -19.60 -23.64
CA GLN A 452 8.41 -18.49 -23.50
C GLN A 452 9.16 -18.57 -22.15
N ILE A 453 10.44 -18.21 -22.16
CA ILE A 453 11.28 -18.19 -20.94
C ILE A 453 11.37 -16.75 -20.43
N VAL A 454 11.19 -16.57 -19.13
CA VAL A 454 11.40 -15.30 -18.42
C VAL A 454 12.57 -15.43 -17.46
N LEU A 455 13.44 -14.43 -17.47
CA LEU A 455 14.50 -14.25 -16.49
C LEU A 455 14.03 -13.23 -15.45
N GLU A 456 14.01 -13.64 -14.18
CA GLU A 456 13.68 -12.81 -13.03
C GLU A 456 14.93 -12.61 -12.15
N LEU A 457 15.12 -11.41 -11.62
CA LEU A 457 16.25 -11.03 -10.75
C LEU A 457 15.75 -10.27 -9.53
N ASP A 458 16.17 -10.68 -8.34
CA ASP A 458 16.01 -9.91 -7.11
C ASP A 458 17.33 -9.22 -6.75
N VAL A 459 17.33 -7.88 -6.74
CA VAL A 459 18.53 -7.05 -6.57
C VAL A 459 18.32 -5.87 -5.63
N VAL A 460 19.39 -5.40 -4.97
CA VAL A 460 19.40 -4.23 -4.09
C VAL A 460 20.64 -3.37 -4.38
N ALA A 461 20.49 -2.06 -4.50
CA ALA A 461 21.62 -1.15 -4.72
C ALA A 461 22.40 -0.85 -3.43
N LEU A 462 23.69 -0.56 -3.60
CA LEU A 462 24.53 0.01 -2.55
C LEU A 462 24.15 1.48 -2.30
N VAL A 463 23.73 1.77 -1.06
CA VAL A 463 23.37 3.13 -0.60
C VAL A 463 24.37 3.58 0.47
N LEU A 464 25.23 4.54 0.13
CA LEU A 464 26.28 5.07 1.02
C LEU A 464 25.87 6.40 1.66
N ASP A 465 25.17 7.27 0.91
CA ASP A 465 24.62 8.55 1.36
C ASP A 465 23.19 8.74 0.87
N ARG A 466 22.36 9.46 1.64
CA ARG A 466 20.93 9.75 1.34
C ARG A 466 20.67 10.63 0.10
N GLY A 467 21.65 10.78 -0.81
CA GLY A 467 21.57 11.66 -1.97
C GLY A 467 22.06 11.06 -3.30
N LEU A 468 22.44 9.78 -3.35
CA LEU A 468 22.93 9.17 -4.59
C LEU A 468 21.80 8.64 -5.49
N ILE A 469 21.95 8.92 -6.78
CA ILE A 469 21.06 8.53 -7.89
C ILE A 469 21.06 7.00 -8.01
N GLY A 470 19.90 6.40 -8.29
CA GLY A 470 19.78 4.94 -8.48
C GLY A 470 20.77 4.37 -9.50
N ARG A 471 21.09 3.08 -9.36
CA ARG A 471 22.10 2.36 -10.12
C ARG A 471 21.50 1.74 -11.38
N PRO A 472 21.85 2.19 -12.60
CA PRO A 472 21.39 1.52 -13.80
C PRO A 472 21.90 0.07 -13.83
N LEU A 473 21.02 -0.84 -14.24
CA LEU A 473 21.26 -2.26 -14.43
C LEU A 473 20.63 -2.67 -15.76
N ASP A 474 21.45 -2.97 -16.76
CA ASP A 474 21.01 -3.56 -18.01
C ASP A 474 21.38 -5.04 -18.06
N VAL A 475 20.55 -5.84 -18.73
CA VAL A 475 20.71 -7.28 -18.89
C VAL A 475 20.83 -7.60 -20.37
N VAL A 476 21.90 -8.28 -20.71
CA VAL A 476 22.18 -8.77 -22.06
C VAL A 476 22.32 -10.29 -21.98
N VAL A 477 21.62 -11.03 -22.84
CA VAL A 477 21.68 -12.49 -22.90
C VAL A 477 22.12 -12.91 -24.30
N ASN A 478 23.20 -13.69 -24.40
CA ASN A 478 23.78 -14.15 -25.66
C ASN A 478 24.01 -13.00 -26.67
N GLY A 479 24.45 -11.84 -26.16
CA GLY A 479 24.71 -10.65 -26.97
C GLY A 479 23.48 -9.79 -27.33
N VAL A 480 22.28 -10.19 -26.91
CA VAL A 480 21.04 -9.45 -27.15
C VAL A 480 20.61 -8.71 -25.87
N PRO A 481 20.43 -7.38 -25.90
CA PRO A 481 19.84 -6.65 -24.77
C PRO A 481 18.39 -7.10 -24.55
N VAL A 482 18.08 -7.61 -23.34
CA VAL A 482 16.75 -8.17 -23.03
C VAL A 482 15.94 -7.28 -22.08
N GLY A 483 16.58 -6.34 -21.39
CA GLY A 483 15.91 -5.33 -20.58
C GLY A 483 16.82 -4.78 -19.49
N GLY A 484 16.31 -3.82 -18.73
CA GLY A 484 17.09 -3.15 -17.69
C GLY A 484 16.22 -2.26 -16.81
N THR A 485 16.80 -1.77 -15.72
CA THR A 485 16.13 -0.88 -14.77
C THR A 485 17.14 -0.04 -14.00
N VAL A 486 16.66 0.90 -13.19
CA VAL A 486 17.48 1.64 -12.24
C VAL A 486 17.16 1.11 -10.84
N VAL A 487 18.18 0.61 -10.14
CA VAL A 487 18.08 0.00 -8.81
C VAL A 487 18.46 1.04 -7.76
N ASP A 488 17.49 1.47 -6.95
CA ASP A 488 17.71 2.40 -5.82
C ASP A 488 17.29 1.80 -4.47
N SER A 489 16.58 0.68 -4.51
CA SER A 489 16.00 -0.06 -3.40
C SER A 489 15.83 -1.52 -3.84
N PHE A 490 15.27 -2.38 -2.98
CA PHE A 490 14.95 -3.75 -3.39
C PHE A 490 14.07 -3.75 -4.64
N THR A 491 14.53 -4.42 -5.69
CA THR A 491 13.93 -4.42 -7.02
C THR A 491 13.90 -5.83 -7.58
N THR A 492 12.73 -6.25 -8.04
CA THR A 492 12.59 -7.46 -8.87
C THR A 492 12.49 -7.05 -10.34
N LEU A 493 13.45 -7.47 -11.17
CA LEU A 493 13.45 -7.26 -12.62
C LEU A 493 13.04 -8.57 -13.32
N ALA A 494 11.97 -8.53 -14.12
CA ALA A 494 11.55 -9.66 -14.94
C ALA A 494 11.61 -9.29 -16.44
N VAL A 495 12.32 -10.09 -17.24
CA VAL A 495 12.52 -9.87 -18.68
C VAL A 495 12.23 -11.16 -19.45
N VAL A 496 11.40 -11.06 -20.49
CA VAL A 496 11.18 -12.17 -21.43
C VAL A 496 12.44 -12.35 -22.25
N LEU A 497 12.92 -13.58 -22.39
CA LEU A 497 14.04 -13.88 -23.27
C LEU A 497 13.53 -14.05 -24.71
N PRO A 498 13.89 -13.14 -25.65
CA PRO A 498 13.53 -13.29 -27.05
C PRO A 498 14.05 -14.61 -27.61
N HIS A 499 13.33 -15.19 -28.58
CA HIS A 499 13.75 -16.41 -29.25
C HIS A 499 15.18 -16.30 -29.81
N ALA A 500 15.58 -15.13 -30.32
CA ALA A 500 16.93 -14.87 -30.82
C ALA A 500 18.05 -15.09 -29.79
N CYS A 501 17.76 -15.01 -28.48
CA CYS A 501 18.73 -15.29 -27.42
C CYS A 501 18.84 -16.79 -27.11
N LEU A 502 17.82 -17.57 -27.47
CA LEU A 502 17.67 -18.98 -27.10
C LEU A 502 18.01 -19.89 -28.28
N ALA A 503 17.64 -19.48 -29.49
CA ALA A 503 17.79 -20.26 -30.71
C ALA A 503 19.28 -20.49 -31.00
N ARG A 504 19.68 -21.77 -31.11
CA ARG A 504 21.05 -22.20 -31.46
C ARG A 504 22.09 -22.04 -30.35
N HIS A 505 21.67 -21.76 -29.11
CA HIS A 505 22.56 -21.71 -27.95
C HIS A 505 22.18 -22.75 -26.90
N ASP A 506 23.09 -23.68 -26.59
CA ASP A 506 22.94 -24.64 -25.49
C ASP A 506 23.15 -24.00 -24.10
N ARG A 507 23.61 -22.74 -24.08
CA ARG A 507 23.94 -21.96 -22.89
C ARG A 507 23.39 -20.53 -22.98
N LEU A 508 23.13 -19.95 -21.82
CA LEU A 508 22.80 -18.53 -21.64
C LEU A 508 24.02 -17.83 -21.05
N ASP A 509 24.71 -17.05 -21.86
CA ASP A 509 25.72 -16.09 -21.41
C ASP A 509 25.01 -14.79 -21.05
N ILE A 510 24.92 -14.51 -19.75
CA ILE A 510 24.19 -13.37 -19.19
C ILE A 510 25.20 -12.33 -18.73
N VAL A 511 25.06 -11.11 -19.22
CA VAL A 511 25.86 -9.95 -18.82
C VAL A 511 24.95 -8.94 -18.14
N PHE A 512 25.30 -8.59 -16.91
CA PHE A 512 24.70 -7.51 -16.14
C PHE A 512 25.60 -6.29 -16.27
N ILE A 513 25.10 -5.20 -16.85
CA ILE A 513 25.83 -3.95 -17.04
C ILE A 513 25.37 -2.98 -15.96
N HIS A 514 26.28 -2.59 -15.07
CA HIS A 514 26.01 -1.72 -13.92
C HIS A 514 27.13 -0.68 -13.77
N PRO A 515 27.15 0.35 -14.65
CA PRO A 515 28.33 1.19 -14.87
C PRO A 515 28.67 2.14 -13.70
N VAL A 516 27.81 2.23 -12.68
CA VAL A 516 27.97 3.18 -11.57
C VAL A 516 28.30 2.45 -10.27
N CYS A 517 29.55 2.02 -10.12
CA CYS A 517 30.09 1.36 -8.92
C CYS A 517 30.82 2.34 -7.99
N LEU A 518 30.78 2.11 -6.67
CA LEU A 518 31.49 2.91 -5.67
C LEU A 518 32.19 2.01 -4.65
N SER A 519 33.37 2.43 -4.19
CA SER A 519 34.05 1.85 -3.03
C SER A 519 33.59 2.55 -1.74
N PRO A 520 32.95 1.84 -0.79
CA PRO A 520 32.58 2.40 0.51
C PRO A 520 33.75 3.12 1.20
N ARG A 521 34.93 2.50 1.22
CA ARG A 521 36.18 3.07 1.78
C ARG A 521 36.61 4.36 1.09
N ARG A 522 36.62 4.40 -0.24
CA ARG A 522 37.01 5.61 -1.00
C ARG A 522 36.01 6.75 -0.86
N THR A 523 34.77 6.44 -0.51
CA THR A 523 33.74 7.43 -0.18
C THR A 523 33.67 7.78 1.31
N GLY A 524 34.56 7.24 2.16
CA GLY A 524 34.60 7.51 3.59
C GLY A 524 33.57 6.74 4.43
N HIS A 525 32.92 5.72 3.86
CA HIS A 525 31.85 4.94 4.48
C HIS A 525 32.32 3.49 4.74
N GLY A 526 33.01 3.26 5.85
CA GLY A 526 33.50 1.93 6.25
C GLY A 526 34.82 1.51 5.58
N ASP A 527 35.21 0.25 5.78
CA ASP A 527 36.54 -0.27 5.38
C ASP A 527 36.54 -1.08 4.07
N ASP A 528 35.37 -1.29 3.45
CA ASP A 528 35.23 -2.06 2.21
C ASP A 528 35.72 -1.25 1.01
N ASP A 529 36.77 -1.70 0.32
CA ASP A 529 37.35 -1.01 -0.82
C ASP A 529 36.87 -1.51 -2.20
N ARG A 530 35.93 -2.47 -2.21
CA ARG A 530 35.38 -3.03 -3.45
C ARG A 530 34.50 -1.99 -4.15
N ASP A 531 34.71 -1.80 -5.45
CA ASP A 531 33.82 -0.99 -6.30
C ASP A 531 32.50 -1.73 -6.52
N THR A 532 31.57 -1.58 -5.58
CA THR A 532 30.27 -2.28 -5.57
C THR A 532 29.16 -1.36 -6.05
N ALA A 533 28.21 -1.94 -6.78
CA ALA A 533 27.05 -1.21 -7.29
C ALA A 533 25.74 -1.81 -6.81
N ILE A 534 25.55 -3.10 -7.09
CA ILE A 534 24.29 -3.81 -6.92
C ILE A 534 24.58 -5.17 -6.28
N SER A 535 23.83 -5.51 -5.25
CA SER A 535 23.80 -6.84 -4.64
C SER A 535 22.70 -7.68 -5.28
N PHE A 536 23.02 -8.92 -5.59
CA PHE A 536 22.11 -9.90 -6.18
C PHE A 536 21.71 -10.89 -5.09
N LEU A 537 20.40 -11.18 -4.99
CA LEU A 537 19.83 -12.08 -4.01
C LEU A 537 19.39 -13.39 -4.67
N ALA A 538 18.66 -13.28 -5.79
CA ALA A 538 18.18 -14.44 -6.55
C ALA A 538 18.07 -14.15 -8.05
N LEU A 539 18.21 -15.20 -8.86
CA LEU A 539 17.87 -15.24 -10.28
C LEU A 539 16.99 -16.46 -10.53
N ARG A 540 15.86 -16.29 -11.23
CA ARG A 540 14.96 -17.39 -11.60
C ARG A 540 14.73 -17.41 -13.11
N LEU A 541 14.71 -18.61 -13.70
CA LEU A 541 14.22 -18.83 -15.05
C LEU A 541 12.87 -19.53 -14.96
N MET A 542 11.87 -18.95 -15.61
CA MET A 542 10.48 -19.40 -15.53
C MET A 542 9.97 -19.73 -16.94
N ALA A 543 9.28 -20.84 -17.11
CA ALA A 543 8.55 -21.17 -18.34
C ALA A 543 7.14 -20.62 -18.26
N ILE A 544 6.64 -19.99 -19.32
CA ILE A 544 5.25 -19.57 -19.42
C ILE A 544 4.54 -20.38 -20.50
N GLU A 545 3.61 -21.22 -20.06
CA GLU A 545 2.76 -22.02 -20.94
C GLU A 545 1.61 -21.16 -21.52
N GLY A 546 1.34 -21.29 -22.82
CA GLY A 546 0.20 -20.64 -23.50
C GLY A 546 0.51 -19.37 -24.31
N LEU A 547 1.77 -18.90 -24.35
CA LEU A 547 2.23 -17.86 -25.29
C LEU A 547 2.98 -18.53 -26.46
N PRO A 548 2.53 -18.38 -27.71
CA PRO A 548 3.23 -18.97 -28.84
C PRO A 548 4.65 -18.39 -28.97
N ASN A 549 5.63 -19.25 -29.25
CA ASN A 549 6.94 -18.81 -29.70
C ASN A 549 6.75 -17.96 -30.97
N SER A 550 7.51 -16.87 -31.10
CA SER A 550 7.32 -15.81 -32.10
C SER A 550 7.24 -16.27 -33.57
N GLU A 551 7.53 -17.53 -33.88
CA GLU A 551 7.38 -18.13 -35.21
C GLU A 551 5.96 -18.64 -35.54
N GLN A 552 5.07 -18.91 -34.56
CA GLN A 552 3.71 -19.38 -34.89
C GLN A 552 2.79 -18.32 -35.51
N LYS A 553 3.20 -17.04 -35.52
CA LYS A 553 2.52 -15.97 -36.27
C LYS A 553 3.03 -15.77 -37.70
N ALA A 554 4.15 -16.39 -38.08
CA ALA A 554 4.71 -16.24 -39.43
C ALA A 554 4.31 -17.37 -40.39
N ALA A 555 3.60 -18.40 -39.90
CA ALA A 555 3.17 -19.56 -40.69
C ALA A 555 1.66 -19.85 -40.59
N ALA A 556 0.83 -18.85 -40.23
CA ALA A 556 -0.63 -18.96 -40.20
C ALA A 556 -1.28 -17.93 -41.13
#